data_AF-B7FM04-F1
#
_entry.id   AF-B7FM04-F1
#
_cell.length_a   1.000
_cell.length_b   1.000
_cell.length_c   1.000
_cell.angle_alpha   90.00
_cell.angle_beta   90.00
_cell.angle_gamma   90.00
#
_symmetry.space_group_name_H-M   'P 1'
#
loop_
_entity.id
_entity.type
_entity.pdbx_description
1 polymer ?
#
loop_
_entity_poly.entity_id
_entity_poly.type
_entity_poly.pdbx_seq_one_letter_code
_entity_poly.pdbx_strand_id
1 'polypeptide(L)'
;MSDLEAPLRPKRKKIWVDYFVQFRWILVIFVVLPISFTLYFLTYLGDVRSEWKSFKTRQKEHDANVEKVVKRLKQRNPSKDGLVCTARKPWIAVGMRNVDYKRARHFEVDLSAFRNVLNIDKERMVARVEPLVNMGQITRVTVPMNLALAVVAELDDLTVGGLINGYGIEGSSHKYGLFSDTVVAFEIVLADGSLVRATKDNEYSDLFYAIPWSQGTLGLLVAAEIKLIPIKEYMKLTYKPGCWHPERYAQHMLILLLPEMGT
;
A
#
# COMPACT_ATOMS: atom_id res chain seq x y z
N MET A 1 -0.23 35.36 -31.84
CA MET A 1 0.92 36.18 -31.39
C MET A 1 0.40 37.13 -30.33
N SER A 2 0.34 36.68 -29.08
CA SER A 2 -0.16 37.45 -27.94
C SER A 2 1.04 37.94 -27.11
N ASP A 3 1.19 39.25 -27.04
CA ASP A 3 1.85 40.06 -26.01
C ASP A 3 3.25 39.62 -25.54
N LEU A 4 4.25 39.76 -26.43
CA LEU A 4 5.66 39.81 -26.03
C LEU A 4 6.10 41.21 -25.52
N GLU A 5 5.21 42.20 -25.58
CA GLU A 5 5.49 43.60 -25.16
C GLU A 5 5.06 43.92 -23.73
N ALA A 6 4.47 42.96 -22.99
CA ALA A 6 4.12 43.18 -21.59
C ALA A 6 5.39 43.43 -20.75
N PRO A 7 5.49 44.54 -19.99
CA PRO A 7 6.65 44.82 -19.18
C PRO A 7 6.88 43.70 -18.17
N LEU A 8 8.11 43.18 -18.14
CA LEU A 8 8.50 42.10 -17.23
C LEU A 8 8.19 42.52 -15.79
N ARG A 9 7.40 41.69 -15.10
CA ARG A 9 7.06 41.91 -13.69
C ARG A 9 8.35 42.09 -12.89
N PRO A 10 8.49 43.15 -12.08
CA PRO A 10 9.73 43.40 -11.33
C PRO A 10 10.06 42.20 -10.43
N LYS A 11 11.33 41.79 -10.40
CA LYS A 11 11.78 40.69 -9.55
C LYS A 11 11.49 41.04 -8.09
N ARG A 12 10.72 40.18 -7.43
CA ARG A 12 10.46 40.24 -5.99
C ARG A 12 11.80 40.30 -5.23
N LYS A 13 11.86 41.11 -4.16
CA LYS A 13 13.02 41.11 -3.26
C LYS A 13 13.24 39.72 -2.66
N LYS A 14 14.49 39.27 -2.60
CA LYS A 14 14.83 38.01 -1.93
C LYS A 14 14.35 38.04 -0.49
N ILE A 15 13.58 37.05 -0.10
CA ILE A 15 13.09 36.86 1.27
C ILE A 15 13.81 35.67 1.93
N TRP A 16 13.65 35.52 3.24
CA TRP A 16 14.23 34.40 4.00
C TRP A 16 13.94 33.02 3.38
N VAL A 17 12.77 32.85 2.76
CA VAL A 17 12.41 31.61 2.05
C VAL A 17 13.39 31.32 0.91
N ASP A 18 13.84 32.32 0.16
CA ASP A 18 14.80 32.13 -0.93
C ASP A 18 16.16 31.67 -0.41
N TYR A 19 16.56 32.15 0.78
CA TYR A 19 17.75 31.67 1.47
C TYR A 19 17.59 30.23 1.94
N PHE A 20 16.47 29.85 2.55
CA PHE A 20 16.20 28.46 2.94
C PHE A 20 16.12 27.53 1.72
N VAL A 21 15.63 28.00 0.57
CA VAL A 21 15.60 27.23 -0.68
C VAL A 21 17.00 27.08 -1.28
N GLN A 22 17.83 28.13 -1.23
CA GLN A 22 19.21 28.11 -1.72
C GLN A 22 20.10 27.21 -0.85
N PHE A 23 19.95 27.27 0.48
CA PHE A 23 20.70 26.48 1.45
C PHE A 23 19.92 25.26 1.97
N ARG A 24 18.92 24.79 1.21
CA ARG A 24 18.07 23.67 1.63
C ARG A 24 18.85 22.42 1.99
N TRP A 25 20.01 22.22 1.35
CA TRP A 25 20.88 21.08 1.60
C TRP A 25 21.38 21.03 3.04
N ILE A 26 21.60 22.17 3.72
CA ILE A 26 22.01 22.20 5.13
C ILE A 26 20.90 21.61 6.00
N LEU A 27 19.67 22.08 5.79
CA LEU A 27 18.50 21.56 6.51
C LEU A 27 18.25 20.09 6.17
N VAL A 28 18.41 19.70 4.89
CA VAL A 28 18.23 18.31 4.47
C VAL A 28 19.27 17.39 5.11
N ILE A 29 20.56 17.73 5.05
CA ILE A 29 21.64 16.85 5.52
C ILE A 29 21.69 16.77 7.05
N PHE A 30 21.53 17.90 7.75
CA PHE A 30 21.76 17.94 9.19
C PHE A 30 20.48 17.78 10.03
N VAL A 31 19.30 17.93 9.44
CA VAL A 31 18.02 17.83 10.17
C VAL A 31 17.13 16.74 9.58
N VAL A 32 16.81 16.82 8.28
CA VAL A 32 15.85 15.89 7.67
C VAL A 32 16.43 14.48 7.56
N LEU A 33 17.68 14.35 7.11
CA LEU A 33 18.31 13.05 6.88
C LEU A 33 18.50 12.27 8.20
N PRO A 34 19.00 12.85 9.31
CA PRO A 34 19.14 12.13 10.57
C PRO A 34 17.78 11.73 11.17
N ILE A 35 16.77 12.60 11.07
CA ILE A 35 15.41 12.29 11.53
C ILE A 35 14.81 11.15 10.68
N SER A 36 14.91 11.26 9.36
CA SER A 36 14.41 10.24 8.43
C SER A 36 15.12 8.89 8.65
N PHE A 37 16.45 8.90 8.77
CA PHE A 37 17.24 7.72 9.10
C PHE A 37 16.78 7.08 10.42
N THR A 38 16.59 7.89 11.46
CA THR A 38 16.17 7.39 12.77
C THR A 38 14.78 6.75 12.70
N LEU A 39 13.82 7.39 12.05
CA LEU A 39 12.47 6.86 11.89
C LEU A 39 12.44 5.56 11.07
N TYR A 40 13.18 5.54 9.95
CA TYR A 40 13.30 4.36 9.11
C TYR A 40 14.01 3.20 9.85
N PHE A 41 15.08 3.50 10.58
CA PHE A 41 15.83 2.51 11.33
C PHE A 41 14.99 1.90 12.47
N LEU A 42 14.21 2.71 13.19
CA LEU A 42 13.32 2.22 14.26
C LEU A 42 12.18 1.36 13.71
N THR A 43 11.58 1.75 12.58
CA THR A 43 10.55 0.95 11.91
C THR A 43 11.11 -0.37 11.39
N TYR A 44 12.27 -0.33 10.73
CA TYR A 44 13.01 -1.52 10.30
C TYR A 44 13.32 -2.47 11.47
N LEU A 45 13.83 -1.96 12.59
CA LEU A 45 14.07 -2.78 13.79
C LEU A 45 12.79 -3.41 14.34
N GLY A 46 11.67 -2.70 14.30
CA GLY A 46 10.36 -3.24 14.68
C GLY A 46 9.93 -4.39 13.79
N ASP A 47 10.08 -4.22 12.48
CA ASP A 47 9.73 -5.22 11.47
C ASP A 47 10.62 -6.46 11.60
N VAL A 48 11.94 -6.31 11.76
CA VAL A 48 12.89 -7.42 12.01
C VAL A 48 12.57 -8.16 13.31
N ARG A 49 12.23 -7.44 14.39
CA ARG A 49 11.82 -8.06 15.66
C ARG A 49 10.54 -8.86 15.49
N SER A 50 9.59 -8.41 14.67
CA SER A 50 8.40 -9.18 14.34
C SER A 50 8.78 -10.42 13.52
N GLU A 51 9.68 -10.29 12.55
CA GLU A 51 10.19 -11.38 11.72
C GLU A 51 10.85 -12.51 12.54
N TRP A 52 11.46 -12.20 13.69
CA TRP A 52 12.01 -13.21 14.60
C TRP A 52 10.95 -13.99 15.39
N LYS A 53 9.72 -13.48 15.48
CA LYS A 53 8.63 -14.19 16.15
C LYS A 53 8.10 -15.31 15.25
N SER A 54 7.66 -16.40 15.87
CA SER A 54 6.93 -17.45 15.16
C SER A 54 5.60 -16.93 14.59
N PHE A 55 5.11 -17.54 13.51
CA PHE A 55 3.79 -17.25 12.95
C PHE A 55 2.66 -17.41 13.98
N LYS A 56 2.75 -18.41 14.86
CA LYS A 56 1.78 -18.61 15.95
C LYS A 56 1.74 -17.44 16.93
N THR A 57 2.89 -16.85 17.24
CA THR A 57 2.96 -15.66 18.11
C THR A 57 2.36 -14.44 17.42
N ARG A 58 2.68 -14.22 16.14
CA ARG A 58 2.12 -13.11 15.36
C ARG A 58 0.61 -13.23 15.21
N GLN A 59 0.09 -14.45 15.02
CA GLN A 59 -1.35 -14.70 15.00
C GLN A 59 -2.02 -14.28 16.32
N LYS A 60 -1.45 -14.65 17.47
CA LYS A 60 -1.98 -14.22 18.77
C LYS A 60 -1.98 -12.70 18.94
N GLU A 61 -0.91 -12.04 18.48
CA GLU A 61 -0.82 -10.57 18.50
C GLU A 61 -1.86 -9.93 17.59
N HIS A 62 -2.07 -10.49 16.41
CA HIS A 62 -3.11 -10.10 15.47
C HIS A 62 -4.50 -10.19 16.11
N ASP A 63 -4.86 -11.34 16.67
CA ASP A 63 -6.16 -11.56 17.31
C ASP A 63 -6.40 -10.55 18.44
N ALA A 64 -5.39 -10.33 19.30
CA ALA A 64 -5.45 -9.33 20.37
C ALA A 64 -5.57 -7.89 19.85
N ASN A 65 -4.98 -7.57 18.69
CA ASN A 65 -5.11 -6.26 18.06
C ASN A 65 -6.50 -6.07 17.43
N VAL A 66 -7.06 -7.12 16.81
CA VAL A 66 -8.44 -7.11 16.31
C VAL A 66 -9.42 -6.87 17.45
N GLU A 67 -9.25 -7.54 18.59
CA GLU A 67 -10.08 -7.30 19.77
C GLU A 67 -10.01 -5.83 20.26
N LYS A 68 -8.82 -5.22 20.25
CA LYS A 68 -8.67 -3.80 20.59
C LYS A 68 -9.43 -2.89 19.62
N VAL A 69 -9.35 -3.18 18.32
CA VAL A 69 -10.09 -2.45 17.27
C VAL A 69 -11.59 -2.57 17.48
N VAL A 70 -12.09 -3.79 17.69
CA VAL A 70 -13.51 -4.05 17.95
C VAL A 70 -13.96 -3.34 19.23
N LYS A 71 -13.19 -3.44 20.32
CA LYS A 71 -13.48 -2.75 21.58
C LYS A 71 -13.52 -1.24 21.39
N ARG A 72 -12.56 -0.69 20.64
CA ARG A 72 -12.53 0.74 20.31
C ARG A 72 -13.77 1.15 19.53
N LEU A 73 -14.15 0.40 18.49
CA LEU A 73 -15.35 0.69 17.70
C LEU A 73 -16.64 0.67 18.54
N LYS A 74 -16.78 -0.29 19.46
CA LYS A 74 -17.95 -0.39 20.35
C LYS A 74 -18.09 0.79 21.33
N GLN A 75 -17.02 1.53 21.59
CA GLN A 75 -17.07 2.74 22.42
C GLN A 75 -17.66 3.95 21.69
N ARG A 76 -17.80 3.88 20.36
CA ARG A 76 -18.30 4.99 19.55
C ARG A 76 -19.77 5.25 19.86
N ASN A 77 -20.10 6.52 20.11
CA ASN A 77 -21.46 7.02 20.10
C ASN A 77 -21.78 7.66 18.74
N PRO A 78 -22.63 7.04 17.89
CA PRO A 78 -22.93 7.56 16.55
C PRO A 78 -23.47 8.99 16.52
N SER A 79 -24.18 9.42 17.57
CA SER A 79 -24.79 10.74 17.65
C SER A 79 -23.78 11.85 18.01
N LYS A 80 -22.63 11.51 18.61
CA LYS A 80 -21.65 12.49 19.13
C LYS A 80 -20.31 12.46 18.40
N ASP A 81 -19.84 11.26 18.04
CA ASP A 81 -18.44 11.04 17.66
C ASP A 81 -18.20 11.12 16.14
N GLY A 82 -19.26 11.32 15.34
CA GLY A 82 -19.17 11.45 13.89
C GLY A 82 -18.75 10.16 13.18
N LEU A 83 -18.16 10.28 11.99
CA LEU A 83 -17.81 9.12 11.14
C LEU A 83 -16.54 8.43 11.63
N VAL A 84 -16.48 7.10 11.49
CA VAL A 84 -15.29 6.30 11.80
C VAL A 84 -14.21 6.56 10.75
N CYS A 85 -12.96 6.70 11.18
CA CYS A 85 -11.82 6.74 10.28
C CYS A 85 -10.58 6.09 10.89
N THR A 86 -9.62 5.69 10.06
CA THR A 86 -8.32 5.21 10.54
C THR A 86 -7.50 6.36 11.13
N ALA A 87 -6.82 6.14 12.26
CA ALA A 87 -5.90 7.08 12.89
C ALA A 87 -4.59 7.31 12.09
N ARG A 88 -4.48 6.72 10.88
CA ARG A 88 -3.30 6.86 10.02
C ARG A 88 -3.06 8.33 9.70
N LYS A 89 -1.85 8.81 9.97
CA LYS A 89 -1.50 10.21 9.78
C LYS A 89 -1.42 10.58 8.29
N PRO A 90 -1.90 11.78 7.88
CA PRO A 90 -1.94 12.19 6.48
C PRO A 90 -0.60 12.19 5.75
N TRP A 91 0.48 12.61 6.41
CA TRP A 91 1.81 12.69 5.79
C TRP A 91 2.44 11.32 5.50
N ILE A 92 1.84 10.23 5.99
CA ILE A 92 2.25 8.84 5.70
C ILE A 92 1.48 8.29 4.48
N ALA A 93 0.40 8.96 4.06
CA ALA A 93 -0.35 8.54 2.90
C ALA A 93 0.35 9.00 1.61
N VAL A 94 0.58 8.06 0.70
CA VAL A 94 1.05 8.36 -0.65
C VAL A 94 -0.19 8.71 -1.48
N GLY A 95 -0.59 9.98 -1.46
CA GLY A 95 -1.75 10.43 -2.22
C GLY A 95 -2.06 11.91 -1.99
N MET A 96 -2.55 12.58 -3.03
CA MET A 96 -2.95 13.99 -3.00
C MET A 96 -4.34 14.22 -2.37
N ARG A 97 -4.92 13.20 -1.72
CA ARG A 97 -6.30 13.27 -1.21
C ARG A 97 -6.37 14.29 -0.08
N ASN A 98 -7.32 15.20 -0.17
CA ASN A 98 -7.61 16.10 0.93
C ASN A 98 -8.06 15.29 2.17
N VAL A 99 -7.34 15.46 3.27
CA VAL A 99 -7.56 14.79 4.56
C VAL A 99 -8.31 15.68 5.56
N ASP A 100 -8.94 16.76 5.10
CA ASP A 100 -9.76 17.62 5.97
C ASP A 100 -10.91 16.83 6.63
N TYR A 101 -11.36 15.74 6.02
CA TYR A 101 -12.28 14.77 6.65
C TYR A 101 -11.68 14.05 7.87
N LYS A 102 -10.39 14.20 8.21
CA LYS A 102 -9.83 13.75 9.50
C LYS A 102 -9.77 14.86 10.53
N ARG A 103 -9.95 16.13 10.11
CA ARG A 103 -9.93 17.32 10.98
C ARG A 103 -11.31 17.66 11.54
N ALA A 104 -12.38 17.20 10.89
CA ALA A 104 -13.75 17.33 11.38
C ALA A 104 -14.05 16.32 12.52
N ARG A 105 -15.27 16.33 13.08
CA ARG A 105 -15.66 15.42 14.17
C ARG A 105 -15.69 13.97 13.68
N HIS A 106 -14.65 13.20 13.99
CA HIS A 106 -14.50 11.80 13.59
C HIS A 106 -13.99 10.92 14.73
N PHE A 107 -14.35 9.64 14.67
CA PHE A 107 -13.94 8.63 15.62
C PHE A 107 -12.75 7.85 15.07
N GLU A 108 -11.55 8.21 15.52
CA GLU A 108 -10.32 7.57 15.07
C GLU A 108 -10.14 6.17 15.67
N VAL A 109 -9.76 5.22 14.81
CA VAL A 109 -9.38 3.85 15.16
C VAL A 109 -7.95 3.59 14.71
N ASP A 110 -7.08 3.23 15.66
CA ASP A 110 -5.69 2.96 15.35
C ASP A 110 -5.49 1.54 14.82
N LEU A 111 -4.86 1.45 13.64
CA LEU A 111 -4.46 0.20 12.99
C LEU A 111 -2.93 0.09 12.88
N SER A 112 -2.16 0.98 13.53
CA SER A 112 -0.70 1.06 13.42
C SER A 112 0.03 -0.24 13.77
N ALA A 113 -0.58 -1.08 14.62
CA ALA A 113 -0.02 -2.37 15.05
C ALA A 113 -0.11 -3.49 14.01
N PHE A 114 -0.89 -3.32 12.94
CA PHE A 114 -1.16 -4.36 11.94
C PHE A 114 -0.06 -4.44 10.86
N ARG A 115 1.16 -4.81 11.26
CA ARG A 115 2.39 -4.81 10.44
C ARG A 115 3.04 -6.19 10.26
N ASN A 116 2.31 -7.28 10.51
CA ASN A 116 2.84 -8.63 10.54
C ASN A 116 2.46 -9.47 9.30
N VAL A 117 3.43 -10.24 8.81
CA VAL A 117 3.16 -11.39 7.93
C VAL A 117 2.73 -12.55 8.84
N LEU A 118 1.48 -12.99 8.71
CA LEU A 118 0.83 -13.93 9.64
C LEU A 118 1.08 -15.38 9.26
N ASN A 119 1.05 -15.71 7.97
CA ASN A 119 1.33 -17.05 7.46
C ASN A 119 1.74 -17.02 5.98
N ILE A 120 2.55 -17.99 5.56
CA ILE A 120 2.86 -18.27 4.15
C ILE A 120 2.59 -19.74 3.90
N ASP A 121 1.54 -20.02 3.14
CA ASP A 121 1.15 -21.36 2.73
C ASP A 121 1.74 -21.67 1.35
N LYS A 122 2.69 -22.61 1.32
CA LYS A 122 3.38 -23.03 0.09
C LYS A 122 2.57 -24.01 -0.75
N GLU A 123 1.59 -24.70 -0.16
CA GLU A 123 0.74 -25.65 -0.88
C GLU A 123 -0.38 -24.89 -1.60
N ARG A 124 -1.04 -23.98 -0.89
CA ARG A 124 -2.09 -23.11 -1.45
C ARG A 124 -1.53 -21.93 -2.24
N MET A 125 -0.23 -21.66 -2.11
CA MET A 125 0.44 -20.50 -2.72
C MET A 125 -0.22 -19.19 -2.29
N VAL A 126 -0.40 -19.01 -0.98
CA VAL A 126 -1.09 -17.84 -0.39
C VAL A 126 -0.31 -17.29 0.79
N ALA A 127 -0.11 -15.98 0.84
CA ALA A 127 0.38 -15.26 2.00
C ALA A 127 -0.77 -14.58 2.74
N ARG A 128 -0.94 -14.85 4.04
CA ARG A 128 -1.85 -14.11 4.92
C ARG A 128 -1.06 -13.02 5.64
N VAL A 129 -1.46 -11.77 5.43
CA VAL A 129 -0.71 -10.57 5.85
C VAL A 129 -1.63 -9.50 6.41
N GLU A 130 -1.09 -8.67 7.29
CA GLU A 130 -1.78 -7.50 7.83
C GLU A 130 -1.71 -6.28 6.87
N PRO A 131 -2.66 -5.32 6.93
CA PRO A 131 -2.79 -4.21 5.98
C PRO A 131 -1.62 -3.22 5.93
N LEU A 132 -0.83 -3.06 7.01
CA LEU A 132 0.33 -2.15 7.04
C LEU A 132 1.65 -2.86 6.77
N VAL A 133 1.62 -4.15 6.43
CA VAL A 133 2.79 -4.81 5.86
C VAL A 133 3.09 -4.14 4.51
N ASN A 134 4.35 -3.75 4.31
CA ASN A 134 4.80 -3.12 3.08
C ASN A 134 5.38 -4.15 2.09
N MET A 135 5.57 -3.73 0.83
CA MET A 135 6.07 -4.62 -0.23
C MET A 135 7.47 -5.13 0.08
N GLY A 136 8.33 -4.28 0.67
CA GLY A 136 9.69 -4.67 1.05
C GLY A 136 9.71 -5.80 2.10
N GLN A 137 8.82 -5.76 3.09
CA GLN A 137 8.66 -6.79 4.12
C GLN A 137 8.21 -8.13 3.50
N ILE A 138 7.17 -8.14 2.67
CA ILE A 138 6.67 -9.39 2.06
C ILE A 138 7.73 -9.99 1.15
N THR A 139 8.39 -9.16 0.34
CA THR A 139 9.44 -9.60 -0.58
C THR A 139 10.61 -10.23 0.18
N ARG A 140 11.06 -9.62 1.28
CA ARG A 140 12.13 -10.15 2.14
C ARG A 140 11.83 -11.54 2.69
N VAL A 141 10.55 -11.83 2.99
CA VAL A 141 10.13 -13.13 3.52
C VAL A 141 9.88 -14.15 2.39
N THR A 142 9.31 -13.73 1.27
CA THR A 142 8.88 -14.64 0.19
C THR A 142 9.99 -15.01 -0.78
N VAL A 143 10.89 -14.08 -1.13
CA VAL A 143 11.98 -14.31 -2.10
C VAL A 143 12.92 -15.45 -1.67
N PRO A 144 13.37 -15.55 -0.40
CA PRO A 144 14.17 -16.71 0.05
C PRO A 144 13.45 -18.05 -0.08
N MET A 145 12.12 -18.05 -0.23
CA MET A 145 11.30 -19.24 -0.45
C MET A 145 11.06 -19.52 -1.94
N ASN A 146 11.69 -18.77 -2.86
CA ASN A 146 11.42 -18.78 -4.30
C ASN A 146 9.97 -18.42 -4.64
N LEU A 147 9.36 -17.53 -3.85
CA LEU A 147 7.99 -17.04 -4.02
C LEU A 147 7.98 -15.51 -4.15
N ALA A 148 6.99 -14.98 -4.85
CA ALA A 148 6.67 -13.55 -4.86
C ALA A 148 5.15 -13.33 -4.92
N LEU A 149 4.70 -12.11 -4.61
CA LEU A 149 3.33 -11.71 -4.97
C LEU A 149 3.19 -11.71 -6.49
N ALA A 150 2.01 -12.05 -7.00
CA ALA A 150 1.74 -12.00 -8.44
C ALA A 150 1.85 -10.55 -8.99
N VAL A 151 1.41 -9.58 -8.18
CA VAL A 151 1.50 -8.14 -8.44
C VAL A 151 2.32 -7.52 -7.32
N VAL A 152 3.49 -6.99 -7.64
CA VAL A 152 4.42 -6.35 -6.70
C VAL A 152 4.53 -4.88 -7.08
N ALA A 153 4.40 -3.98 -6.10
CA ALA A 153 4.58 -2.56 -6.33
C ALA A 153 6.04 -2.15 -6.42
N GLU A 154 6.33 -1.16 -7.26
CA GLU A 154 7.70 -0.67 -7.47
C GLU A 154 8.32 -0.04 -6.21
N LEU A 155 7.49 0.52 -5.32
CA LEU A 155 7.93 1.19 -4.10
C LEU A 155 7.75 0.27 -2.87
N ASP A 156 8.87 -0.03 -2.20
CA ASP A 156 8.92 -0.90 -1.01
C ASP A 156 7.98 -0.46 0.12
N ASP A 157 7.78 0.84 0.28
CA ASP A 157 6.99 1.43 1.38
C ASP A 157 5.48 1.36 1.16
N LEU A 158 5.01 0.96 -0.04
CA LEU A 158 3.58 0.79 -0.29
C LEU A 158 3.04 -0.40 0.51
N THR A 159 1.92 -0.19 1.18
CA THR A 159 1.31 -1.19 2.06
C THR A 159 0.23 -1.99 1.35
N VAL A 160 0.08 -3.26 1.75
CA VAL A 160 -0.96 -4.18 1.24
C VAL A 160 -2.34 -3.54 1.26
N GLY A 161 -2.76 -3.00 2.41
CA GLY A 161 -4.08 -2.38 2.55
C GLY A 161 -4.24 -1.11 1.73
N GLY A 162 -3.14 -0.41 1.41
CA GLY A 162 -3.14 0.73 0.51
C GLY A 162 -3.36 0.32 -0.94
N LEU A 163 -2.72 -0.75 -1.40
CA LEU A 163 -2.89 -1.29 -2.76
C LEU A 163 -4.29 -1.89 -2.97
N ILE A 164 -4.84 -2.57 -1.95
CA ILE A 164 -6.21 -3.14 -1.99
C ILE A 164 -7.27 -2.03 -2.04
N ASN A 165 -7.25 -1.12 -1.07
CA ASN A 165 -8.29 -0.07 -0.98
C ASN A 165 -8.07 1.07 -2.01
N GLY A 166 -6.86 1.15 -2.55
CA GLY A 166 -6.44 2.06 -3.61
C GLY A 166 -6.72 1.51 -5.00
N TYR A 167 -5.85 1.83 -5.95
CA TYR A 167 -5.95 1.40 -7.35
C TYR A 167 -5.01 0.21 -7.69
N GLY A 168 -3.91 0.05 -6.93
CA GLY A 168 -3.07 -1.15 -6.94
C GLY A 168 -2.60 -1.66 -8.31
N ILE A 169 -2.23 -0.76 -9.23
CA ILE A 169 -1.78 -1.09 -10.58
C ILE A 169 -0.25 -1.10 -10.66
N GLU A 170 0.33 -2.18 -11.19
CA GLU A 170 1.79 -2.33 -11.24
C GLU A 170 2.25 -3.05 -12.51
N GLY A 171 3.56 -3.21 -12.67
CA GLY A 171 4.18 -3.72 -13.90
C GLY A 171 3.66 -5.09 -14.36
N SER A 172 3.28 -6.00 -13.46
CA SER A 172 2.73 -7.32 -13.80
C SER A 172 1.20 -7.36 -13.90
N SER A 173 0.52 -6.22 -13.73
CA SER A 173 -0.95 -6.17 -13.75
C SER A 173 -1.56 -6.54 -15.10
N HIS A 174 -0.83 -6.35 -16.19
CA HIS A 174 -1.25 -6.80 -17.52
C HIS A 174 -1.41 -8.34 -17.63
N LYS A 175 -0.81 -9.12 -16.72
CA LYS A 175 -0.92 -10.59 -16.67
C LYS A 175 -1.87 -11.07 -15.58
N TYR A 176 -1.82 -10.44 -14.41
CA TYR A 176 -2.48 -10.95 -13.20
C TYR A 176 -3.65 -10.08 -12.72
N GLY A 177 -3.98 -9.01 -13.44
CA GLY A 177 -4.96 -8.02 -13.01
C GLY A 177 -4.40 -7.02 -11.99
N LEU A 178 -5.27 -6.31 -11.30
CA LEU A 178 -4.88 -5.41 -10.22
C LEU A 178 -4.39 -6.19 -9.00
N PHE A 179 -3.69 -5.52 -8.09
CA PHE A 179 -3.26 -6.13 -6.83
C PHE A 179 -4.44 -6.79 -6.08
N SER A 180 -5.61 -6.13 -6.07
CA SER A 180 -6.84 -6.67 -5.49
C SER A 180 -7.33 -7.97 -6.13
N ASP A 181 -7.10 -8.17 -7.43
CA ASP A 181 -7.54 -9.37 -8.16
C ASP A 181 -6.74 -10.61 -7.75
N THR A 182 -5.59 -10.41 -7.12
CA THR A 182 -4.73 -11.47 -6.58
C THR A 182 -5.13 -11.88 -5.16
N VAL A 183 -6.05 -11.15 -4.52
CA VAL A 183 -6.51 -11.45 -3.16
C VAL A 183 -7.62 -12.51 -3.19
N VAL A 184 -7.54 -13.49 -2.31
CA VAL A 184 -8.53 -14.59 -2.20
C VAL A 184 -9.46 -14.44 -1.01
N ALA A 185 -9.03 -13.70 0.03
CA ALA A 185 -9.87 -13.41 1.18
C ALA A 185 -9.47 -12.10 1.85
N PHE A 186 -10.46 -11.41 2.39
CA PHE A 186 -10.28 -10.26 3.26
C PHE A 186 -10.84 -10.56 4.66
N GLU A 187 -10.16 -10.08 5.68
CA GLU A 187 -10.72 -9.99 7.03
C GLU A 187 -10.92 -8.53 7.38
N ILE A 188 -12.16 -8.18 7.71
CA ILE A 188 -12.63 -6.80 7.81
C ILE A 188 -13.41 -6.65 9.10
N VAL A 189 -13.10 -5.60 9.86
CA VAL A 189 -13.94 -5.17 10.98
C VAL A 189 -14.92 -4.12 10.46
N LEU A 190 -16.21 -4.43 10.53
CA LEU A 190 -17.29 -3.54 10.10
C LEU A 190 -17.57 -2.47 11.16
N ALA A 191 -18.38 -1.47 10.80
CA ALA A 191 -18.66 -0.32 11.65
C ALA A 191 -19.40 -0.67 12.96
N ASP A 192 -20.14 -1.79 12.96
CA ASP A 192 -20.81 -2.35 14.14
C ASP A 192 -19.85 -3.13 15.07
N GLY A 193 -18.59 -3.31 14.66
CA GLY A 193 -17.58 -4.07 15.37
C GLY A 193 -17.61 -5.58 15.11
N SER A 194 -18.38 -6.06 14.12
CA SER A 194 -18.30 -7.45 13.67
C SER A 194 -17.01 -7.69 12.88
N LEU A 195 -16.36 -8.84 13.12
CA LEU A 195 -15.24 -9.31 12.30
C LEU A 195 -15.79 -10.26 11.24
N VAL A 196 -15.62 -9.89 9.99
CA VAL A 196 -16.11 -10.64 8.83
C VAL A 196 -14.94 -11.13 8.00
N ARG A 197 -15.05 -12.37 7.51
CA ARG A 197 -14.17 -12.91 6.49
C ARG A 197 -14.91 -12.93 5.14
N ALA A 198 -14.50 -12.07 4.22
CA ALA A 198 -15.09 -11.97 2.89
C ALA A 198 -14.27 -12.76 1.88
N THR A 199 -14.94 -13.62 1.12
CA THR A 199 -14.36 -14.41 0.02
C THR A 199 -15.29 -14.37 -1.17
N LYS A 200 -14.80 -14.75 -2.35
CA LYS A 200 -15.62 -14.80 -3.56
C LYS A 200 -16.87 -15.68 -3.44
N ASP A 201 -16.78 -16.76 -2.68
CA ASP A 201 -17.75 -17.87 -2.72
C ASP A 201 -18.57 -18.03 -1.42
N ASN A 202 -18.60 -17.01 -0.55
CA ASN A 202 -19.38 -17.02 0.69
C ASN A 202 -20.45 -15.91 0.77
N GLU A 203 -21.14 -15.85 1.90
CA GLU A 203 -22.23 -14.90 2.16
C GLU A 203 -21.81 -13.42 2.13
N TYR A 204 -20.50 -13.13 2.15
CA TYR A 204 -19.92 -11.78 2.09
C TYR A 204 -19.22 -11.51 0.75
N SER A 205 -19.64 -12.20 -0.32
CA SER A 205 -19.08 -12.05 -1.66
C SER A 205 -19.30 -10.64 -2.23
N ASP A 206 -20.42 -10.00 -1.93
CA ASP A 206 -20.70 -8.60 -2.24
C ASP A 206 -19.64 -7.67 -1.64
N LEU A 207 -19.30 -7.85 -0.36
CA LEU A 207 -18.24 -7.12 0.33
C LEU A 207 -16.87 -7.42 -0.27
N PHE A 208 -16.59 -8.68 -0.62
CA PHE A 208 -15.33 -9.06 -1.28
C PHE A 208 -15.10 -8.27 -2.57
N TYR A 209 -16.14 -8.09 -3.39
CA TYR A 209 -16.06 -7.30 -4.62
C TYR A 209 -16.11 -5.78 -4.41
N ALA A 210 -16.71 -5.31 -3.32
CA ALA A 210 -16.85 -3.89 -3.04
C ALA A 210 -15.64 -3.25 -2.33
N ILE A 211 -14.83 -4.05 -1.63
CA ILE A 211 -13.66 -3.58 -0.87
C ILE A 211 -12.55 -2.98 -1.73
N PRO A 212 -12.16 -3.61 -2.87
CA PRO A 212 -11.25 -2.98 -3.80
C PRO A 212 -11.73 -1.57 -4.16
N TRP A 213 -10.82 -0.59 -4.10
CA TRP A 213 -11.08 0.82 -4.41
C TRP A 213 -12.04 1.54 -3.45
N SER A 214 -12.48 0.89 -2.37
CA SER A 214 -13.35 1.51 -1.36
C SER A 214 -12.69 2.65 -0.59
N GLN A 215 -11.37 2.83 -0.69
CA GLN A 215 -10.59 3.82 0.06
C GLN A 215 -10.76 3.67 1.59
N GLY A 216 -11.09 2.45 2.06
CA GLY A 216 -11.31 2.15 3.47
C GLY A 216 -12.65 2.66 4.02
N THR A 217 -13.64 2.92 3.16
CA THR A 217 -14.95 3.43 3.58
C THR A 217 -15.94 2.35 4.02
N LEU A 218 -15.76 1.11 3.56
CA LEU A 218 -16.69 -0.01 3.81
C LEU A 218 -16.34 -0.80 5.07
N GLY A 219 -15.13 -0.66 5.60
CA GLY A 219 -14.68 -1.36 6.80
C GLY A 219 -13.19 -1.19 7.04
N LEU A 220 -12.75 -1.67 8.20
CA LEU A 220 -11.34 -1.68 8.58
C LEU A 220 -10.72 -3.02 8.20
N LEU A 221 -9.98 -3.05 7.10
CA LEU A 221 -9.20 -4.22 6.69
C LEU A 221 -8.17 -4.54 7.78
N VAL A 222 -8.18 -5.77 8.31
CA VAL A 222 -7.26 -6.24 9.36
C VAL A 222 -6.34 -7.37 8.89
N ALA A 223 -6.76 -8.17 7.91
CA ALA A 223 -5.88 -9.11 7.21
C ALA A 223 -6.34 -9.34 5.76
N ALA A 224 -5.41 -9.77 4.91
CA ALA A 224 -5.68 -10.18 3.54
C ALA A 224 -4.88 -11.45 3.21
N GLU A 225 -5.47 -12.33 2.40
CA GLU A 225 -4.82 -13.51 1.84
C GLU A 225 -4.53 -13.31 0.35
N ILE A 226 -3.26 -13.28 -0.01
CA ILE A 226 -2.79 -12.85 -1.34
C ILE A 226 -2.12 -14.02 -2.04
N LYS A 227 -2.45 -14.23 -3.31
CA LYS A 227 -1.81 -15.27 -4.13
C LYS A 227 -0.32 -14.99 -4.33
N LEU A 228 0.44 -16.07 -4.25
CA LEU A 228 1.86 -16.12 -4.53
C LEU A 228 2.11 -16.82 -5.87
N ILE A 229 3.21 -16.47 -6.51
CA ILE A 229 3.72 -17.14 -7.70
C ILE A 229 5.14 -17.66 -7.43
N PRO A 230 5.54 -18.77 -8.06
CA PRO A 230 6.93 -19.20 -8.02
C PRO A 230 7.80 -18.23 -8.82
N ILE A 231 8.99 -17.95 -8.30
CA ILE A 231 10.00 -17.13 -8.98
C ILE A 231 11.31 -17.89 -9.13
N LYS A 232 12.13 -17.44 -10.09
CA LYS A 232 13.51 -17.87 -10.25
C LYS A 232 14.44 -16.86 -9.59
N GLU A 233 15.65 -17.32 -9.27
CA GLU A 233 16.70 -16.49 -8.68
C GLU A 233 17.09 -15.29 -9.56
N TYR A 234 17.04 -15.46 -10.89
CA TYR A 234 17.44 -14.45 -11.85
C TYR A 234 16.34 -14.14 -12.86
N MET A 235 16.23 -12.86 -13.22
CA MET A 235 15.36 -12.36 -14.29
C MET A 235 16.22 -11.84 -15.46
N LYS A 236 15.89 -12.27 -16.68
CA LYS A 236 16.50 -11.73 -17.90
C LYS A 236 15.80 -10.43 -18.28
N LEU A 237 16.46 -9.29 -18.11
CA LEU A 237 16.00 -8.01 -18.62
C LEU A 237 16.47 -7.83 -20.08
N THR A 238 15.56 -7.47 -20.97
CA THR A 238 15.90 -7.09 -22.35
C THR A 238 15.49 -5.64 -22.57
N TYR A 239 16.47 -4.75 -22.69
CA TYR A 239 16.23 -3.35 -23.04
C TYR A 239 16.36 -3.17 -24.55
N LYS A 240 15.31 -2.68 -25.20
CA LYS A 240 15.31 -2.33 -26.62
C LYS A 240 15.20 -0.81 -26.74
N PRO A 241 16.29 -0.07 -27.03
CA PRO A 241 16.21 1.37 -27.22
C PRO A 241 15.29 1.68 -28.41
N GLY A 242 14.44 2.68 -28.25
CA GLY A 242 13.41 2.99 -29.24
C GLY A 242 13.45 4.42 -29.75
N CYS A 243 13.81 4.59 -31.01
CA CYS A 243 13.45 5.77 -31.82
C CYS A 243 12.25 5.39 -32.71
N TRP A 244 11.13 5.04 -32.08
CA TRP A 244 9.98 4.50 -32.79
C TRP A 244 8.99 5.60 -33.20
N HIS A 245 8.55 5.56 -34.46
CA HIS A 245 7.30 6.20 -34.85
C HIS A 245 6.14 5.57 -34.04
N PRO A 246 5.17 6.34 -33.51
CA PRO A 246 4.13 5.83 -32.60
C PRO A 246 3.42 4.55 -33.05
N GLU A 247 3.17 4.42 -34.36
CA GLU A 247 2.54 3.24 -34.98
C GLU A 247 3.38 1.97 -34.85
N ARG A 248 4.70 2.07 -35.07
CA ARG A 248 5.62 0.92 -34.90
C ARG A 248 5.74 0.49 -33.45
N TYR A 249 5.68 1.46 -32.52
CA TYR A 249 5.68 1.16 -31.10
C TYR A 249 4.43 0.39 -30.67
N ALA A 250 3.25 0.83 -31.13
CA ALA A 250 1.99 0.13 -30.88
C ALA A 250 1.99 -1.30 -31.44
N GLN A 251 2.46 -1.50 -32.68
CA GLN A 251 2.60 -2.83 -33.28
C GLN A 251 3.55 -3.73 -32.47
N HIS A 252 4.69 -3.20 -32.01
CA HIS A 252 5.62 -3.95 -31.17
C HIS A 252 5.01 -4.35 -29.83
N MET A 253 4.27 -3.45 -29.18
CA MET A 253 3.60 -3.76 -27.91
C MET A 253 2.49 -4.80 -28.09
N LEU A 254 1.75 -4.75 -29.20
CA LEU A 254 0.77 -5.79 -29.56
C LEU A 254 1.41 -7.16 -29.72
N ILE A 255 2.54 -7.24 -30.43
CA ILE A 255 3.29 -8.50 -30.60
C ILE A 255 3.81 -9.03 -29.26
N LEU A 256 4.23 -8.16 -28.35
CA LEU A 256 4.73 -8.56 -27.03
C LEU A 256 3.62 -8.98 -26.04
N LEU A 257 2.42 -8.43 -26.19
CA LEU A 257 1.26 -8.70 -25.32
C LEU A 257 0.45 -9.91 -25.77
N LEU A 258 0.48 -10.25 -27.06
CA LEU A 258 -0.06 -11.50 -27.56
C LEU A 258 0.95 -12.61 -27.24
N PRO A 259 0.60 -13.62 -26.42
CA PRO A 259 1.45 -14.78 -26.30
C PRO A 259 1.63 -15.34 -27.72
N GLU A 260 2.86 -15.70 -28.10
CA GLU A 260 3.05 -16.57 -29.25
C GLU A 260 2.11 -17.76 -29.05
N MET A 261 1.04 -17.82 -29.86
CA MET A 261 0.20 -19.00 -29.95
C MET A 261 1.13 -20.08 -30.48
N GLY A 262 1.61 -20.92 -29.57
CA GLY A 262 2.60 -21.95 -29.88
C GLY A 262 2.16 -22.79 -31.06
N THR A 263 3.02 -22.85 -32.07
CA THR A 263 3.20 -24.02 -32.93
C THR A 263 3.99 -25.08 -32.18
#